data_AF-A0A7M3Y1C9-F1
#
_entry.id   AF-A0A7M3Y1C9-F1
#
_cell.length_a   1.000
_cell.length_b   1.000
_cell.length_c   1.000
_cell.angle_alpha   90.00
_cell.angle_beta   90.00
_cell.angle_gamma   90.00
#
_symmetry.space_group_name_H-M   'P 1'
#
loop_
_entity.id
_entity.type
_entity.pdbx_description
1 polymer ?
#
loop_
_entity_poly.entity_id
_entity_poly.type
_entity_poly.pdbx_seq_one_letter_code
_entity_poly.pdbx_strand_id
1 'polypeptide(L)'
;MVTEQWMVDEVRKVVPDAVIEVSDLHGTGDHFHVRVISESYEGSRPLQRQRPILSHFKPYIAQNIVHALDLKCMTPKQAAEAGATVFDPHQEKKMQHFGIHIRRPDEE
;
A
#
# COMPACT_ATOMS: atom_id res chain seq x y z
N MET A 1 7.04 4.32 -16.73
CA MET A 1 7.16 3.71 -15.40
C MET A 1 6.39 4.58 -14.43
N VAL A 2 5.69 3.98 -13.49
CA VAL A 2 5.00 4.72 -12.43
C VAL A 2 6.04 5.27 -11.47
N THR A 3 5.85 6.52 -11.02
CA THR A 3 6.74 7.17 -10.05
C THR A 3 6.04 7.32 -8.72
N GLU A 4 6.81 7.51 -7.64
CA GLU A 4 6.28 7.81 -6.32
C GLU A 4 5.40 9.06 -6.34
N GLN A 5 5.80 10.08 -7.13
CA GLN A 5 5.02 11.31 -7.28
C GLN A 5 3.66 11.08 -7.96
N TRP A 6 3.59 10.18 -8.95
CA TRP A 6 2.32 9.79 -9.57
C TRP A 6 1.43 9.06 -8.57
N MET A 7 2.02 8.15 -7.78
CA MET A 7 1.32 7.41 -6.72
C MET A 7 0.69 8.36 -5.69
N VAL A 8 1.44 9.39 -5.27
CA VAL A 8 0.94 10.46 -4.39
C VAL A 8 -0.25 11.19 -5.01
N ASP A 9 -0.15 11.60 -6.29
CA ASP A 9 -1.21 12.35 -6.97
C ASP A 9 -2.51 11.52 -7.07
N GLU A 10 -2.40 10.25 -7.43
CA GLU A 10 -3.55 9.35 -7.54
C GLU A 10 -4.19 9.06 -6.18
N VAL A 11 -3.41 8.85 -5.12
CA VAL A 11 -3.96 8.68 -3.76
C VAL A 11 -4.64 9.96 -3.27
N ARG A 12 -4.07 11.12 -3.58
CA ARG A 12 -4.62 12.43 -3.18
C ARG A 12 -5.96 12.75 -3.84
N LYS A 13 -6.28 12.17 -4.99
CA LYS A 13 -7.62 12.25 -5.60
C LYS A 13 -8.70 11.59 -4.75
N VAL A 14 -8.31 10.58 -3.97
CA VAL A 14 -9.22 9.83 -3.09
C VAL A 14 -9.29 10.45 -1.69
N VAL A 15 -8.15 10.90 -1.17
CA VAL A 15 -8.03 11.48 0.19
C VAL A 15 -7.22 12.78 0.12
N PRO A 16 -7.86 13.92 -0.20
CA PRO A 16 -7.16 15.16 -0.58
C PRO A 16 -6.41 15.83 0.58
N ASP A 17 -6.91 15.63 1.80
CA ASP A 17 -6.39 16.14 3.07
C ASP A 17 -5.32 15.25 3.71
N ALA A 18 -4.98 14.10 3.11
CA ALA A 18 -3.98 13.20 3.67
C ALA A 18 -2.54 13.68 3.45
N VAL A 19 -1.68 13.39 4.43
CA VAL A 19 -0.23 13.31 4.24
C VAL A 19 0.08 11.92 3.69
N ILE A 20 0.73 11.87 2.53
CA ILE A 20 0.98 10.63 1.79
C ILE A 20 2.49 10.42 1.70
N GLU A 21 2.95 9.27 2.19
CA GLU A 21 4.34 8.83 2.08
C GLU A 21 4.35 7.58 1.19
N VAL A 22 5.16 7.61 0.14
CA VAL A 22 5.30 6.50 -0.82
C VAL A 22 6.75 6.02 -0.77
N SER A 23 6.91 4.71 -0.89
CA SER A 23 8.22 4.08 -1.10
C SER A 23 8.10 3.03 -2.20
N ASP A 24 8.90 3.18 -3.25
CA ASP A 24 9.11 2.11 -4.22
C ASP A 24 10.06 1.06 -3.63
N LEU A 25 9.55 -0.16 -3.44
CA LEU A 25 10.27 -1.21 -2.72
C LEU A 25 11.47 -1.76 -3.51
N HIS A 26 11.36 -1.77 -4.84
CA HIS A 26 12.37 -2.39 -5.72
C HIS A 26 13.05 -1.38 -6.65
N GLY A 27 12.58 -0.13 -6.70
CA GLY A 27 13.11 0.90 -7.61
C GLY A 27 12.69 0.69 -9.06
N THR A 28 11.75 -0.23 -9.32
CA THR A 28 11.27 -0.63 -10.64
C THR A 28 9.93 0.02 -11.00
N GLY A 29 9.29 0.68 -10.03
CA GLY A 29 8.02 1.38 -10.21
C GLY A 29 6.81 0.45 -10.34
N ASP A 30 6.85 -0.74 -9.72
CA ASP A 30 5.75 -1.71 -9.75
C ASP A 30 5.29 -2.25 -8.37
N HIS A 31 6.16 -2.20 -7.34
CA HIS A 31 5.81 -2.53 -5.94
C HIS A 31 5.89 -1.29 -5.05
N PHE A 32 4.74 -0.81 -4.58
CA PHE A 32 4.68 0.39 -3.75
C PHE A 32 4.20 0.07 -2.33
N HIS A 33 4.92 0.62 -1.35
CA HIS A 33 4.41 0.83 0.01
C HIS A 33 3.88 2.25 0.14
N VAL A 34 2.64 2.41 0.57
CA VAL A 34 1.97 3.71 0.69
C VAL A 34 1.40 3.88 2.09
N ARG A 35 1.87 4.90 2.81
CA ARG A 35 1.26 5.37 4.05
C ARG A 35 0.36 6.55 3.74
N VAL A 36 -0.89 6.46 4.17
CA VAL A 36 -1.89 7.52 4.03
C VAL A 36 -2.32 7.94 5.42
N ILE A 37 -1.99 9.17 5.77
CA ILE A 37 -2.14 9.71 7.12
C ILE A 37 -3.18 10.83 7.06
N SER A 38 -4.34 10.63 7.67
CA SER A 38 -5.41 11.64 7.73
C SER A 38 -6.17 11.55 9.05
N GLU A 39 -6.59 12.70 9.59
CA GLU A 39 -7.46 12.78 10.75
C GLU A 39 -8.85 12.17 10.48
N SER A 40 -9.29 12.19 9.22
CA SER A 40 -10.57 11.61 8.75
C SER A 40 -10.70 10.10 9.02
N TYR A 41 -9.62 9.43 9.38
CA TYR A 41 -9.59 8.02 9.71
C TYR A 41 -9.92 7.68 11.17
N GLU A 42 -10.04 8.68 12.04
CA GLU A 42 -10.44 8.47 13.45
C GLU A 42 -11.75 7.68 13.55
N GLY A 43 -11.79 6.69 14.43
CA GLY A 43 -12.97 5.81 14.62
C GLY A 43 -13.30 4.86 13.46
N SER A 44 -12.67 4.99 12.29
CA SER A 44 -12.91 4.11 11.14
C SER A 44 -12.11 2.80 11.23
N ARG A 45 -12.70 1.68 10.80
CA ARG A 45 -12.00 0.38 10.75
C ARG A 45 -10.94 0.34 9.64
N PRO A 46 -9.81 -0.39 9.79
CA PRO A 46 -8.74 -0.42 8.78
C PRO A 46 -9.21 -0.66 7.35
N LEU A 47 -10.07 -1.67 7.13
CA LEU A 47 -10.60 -1.99 5.81
C LEU A 47 -11.46 -0.85 5.23
N GLN A 48 -12.23 -0.12 6.05
CA GLN A 48 -13.02 1.02 5.58
C GLN A 48 -12.14 2.14 5.06
N ARG A 49 -10.99 2.38 5.70
CA ARG A 49 -10.02 3.40 5.30
C ARG A 49 -9.37 3.03 3.96
N GLN A 50 -9.03 1.75 3.78
CA GLN A 50 -8.32 1.25 2.60
C GLN A 50 -9.21 1.05 1.37
N ARG A 51 -10.47 0.61 1.55
CA ARG A 51 -11.40 0.30 0.45
C ARG A 51 -11.53 1.37 -0.64
N PRO A 52 -11.70 2.68 -0.35
CA PRO A 52 -11.84 3.69 -1.39
C PRO A 52 -10.56 3.81 -2.24
N ILE A 53 -9.39 3.74 -1.62
CA ILE A 53 -8.10 3.79 -2.31
C ILE A 53 -7.91 2.53 -3.16
N LEU A 54 -8.15 1.35 -2.60
CA LEU A 54 -8.07 0.09 -3.36
C LEU A 54 -9.04 0.07 -4.55
N SER A 55 -10.23 0.63 -4.40
CA SER A 55 -11.21 0.74 -5.49
C SER A 55 -10.71 1.67 -6.60
N HIS A 56 -10.05 2.77 -6.25
CA HIS A 56 -9.43 3.70 -7.19
C HIS A 56 -8.28 3.04 -7.97
N PHE A 57 -7.45 2.23 -7.30
CA PHE A 57 -6.30 1.57 -7.93
C PHE A 57 -6.64 0.30 -8.72
N LYS A 58 -7.81 -0.30 -8.49
CA LYS A 58 -8.26 -1.52 -9.16
C LYS A 58 -8.10 -1.50 -10.70
N PRO A 59 -8.50 -0.47 -11.46
CA PRO A 59 -8.29 -0.43 -12.91
C PRO A 59 -6.80 -0.39 -13.31
N TYR A 60 -5.95 0.28 -12.55
CA TYR A 60 -4.51 0.35 -12.83
C TYR A 60 -3.82 -0.99 -12.57
N ILE A 61 -4.25 -1.72 -11.52
CA ILE A 61 -3.80 -3.08 -11.23
C ILE A 61 -4.27 -4.04 -12.34
N ALA A 62 -5.52 -3.94 -12.78
CA ALA A 62 -6.05 -4.78 -13.86
C ALA A 62 -5.33 -4.56 -15.21
N GLN A 63 -4.81 -3.36 -15.45
CA GLN A 63 -4.02 -3.01 -16.63
C GLN A 63 -2.52 -3.27 -16.45
N ASN A 64 -2.10 -3.86 -15.33
CA ASN A 64 -0.71 -4.15 -15.00
C ASN A 64 0.19 -2.88 -14.93
N ILE A 65 -0.42 -1.71 -14.67
CA ILE A 65 0.28 -0.43 -14.50
C ILE A 65 0.93 -0.37 -13.10
N VAL A 66 0.27 -0.95 -12.10
CA VAL A 66 0.78 -1.14 -10.73
C VAL A 66 0.67 -2.63 -10.41
N HIS A 67 1.77 -3.31 -10.10
CA HIS A 67 1.75 -4.75 -9.80
C HIS A 67 1.24 -5.03 -8.39
N ALA A 68 1.75 -4.30 -7.39
CA ALA A 68 1.38 -4.48 -6.00
C ALA A 68 1.33 -3.14 -5.24
N LEU A 69 0.35 -3.04 -4.34
CA LEU A 69 0.14 -1.88 -3.49
C LEU A 69 -0.06 -2.33 -2.04
N ASP A 70 0.95 -2.14 -1.20
CA ASP A 70 0.81 -2.25 0.25
C ASP A 70 0.36 -0.91 0.83
N LEU A 71 -0.82 -0.91 1.46
CA LEU A 71 -1.47 0.32 1.90
C LEU A 71 -1.63 0.36 3.42
N LYS A 72 -1.12 1.41 4.05
CA LYS A 72 -1.30 1.69 5.48
C LYS A 72 -2.04 3.00 5.70
N CYS A 73 -3.33 2.90 6.03
CA CYS A 73 -4.17 4.05 6.37
C CYS A 73 -4.26 4.27 7.88
N MET A 74 -3.74 5.37 8.38
CA MET A 74 -3.57 5.62 9.80
C MET A 74 -3.89 7.07 10.19
N THR A 75 -4.27 7.30 11.45
CA THR A 75 -4.35 8.67 11.97
C THR A 75 -2.94 9.23 12.23
N PRO A 76 -2.76 10.56 12.33
CA PRO A 76 -1.45 11.15 12.67
C PRO A 76 -0.86 10.58 13.96
N LYS A 77 -1.70 10.33 14.98
CA LYS A 77 -1.30 9.70 16.23
C LYS A 77 -0.75 8.29 15.99
N GLN A 78 -1.49 7.46 15.24
CA GLN A 78 -1.03 6.11 14.90
C GLN A 78 0.26 6.14 14.07
N ALA A 79 0.43 7.12 13.19
CA ALA A 79 1.63 7.28 12.39
C ALA A 79 2.88 7.59 13.21
N ALA A 80 2.72 8.43 14.24
CA ALA A 80 3.78 8.75 15.19
C ALA A 80 4.20 7.52 16.03
N GLU A 81 3.23 6.66 16.40
CA GLU A 81 3.50 5.46 17.21
C GLU A 81 4.06 4.29 16.37
N ALA A 82 3.70 4.18 15.10
CA ALA A 82 4.01 3.01 14.27
C ALA A 82 5.45 2.93 13.74
N GLY A 83 6.21 4.03 13.73
CA GLY A 83 7.58 4.06 13.18
C GLY A 83 7.64 3.64 11.70
N ALA A 84 8.64 2.83 11.34
CA ALA A 84 8.81 2.30 9.98
C ALA A 84 7.84 1.14 9.71
N THR A 85 6.92 1.31 8.75
CA THR A 85 5.89 0.31 8.42
C THR A 85 6.13 -0.41 7.10
N VAL A 86 7.25 -0.13 6.42
CA VAL A 86 7.59 -0.70 5.12
C VAL A 86 7.67 -2.22 5.26
N PHE A 87 6.96 -2.93 4.39
CA PHE A 87 6.92 -4.38 4.33
C PHE A 87 7.01 -4.82 2.86
N ASP A 88 8.00 -5.65 2.53
CA ASP A 88 8.16 -6.22 1.20
C ASP A 88 7.91 -7.75 1.23
N PRO A 89 6.75 -8.22 0.74
CA PRO A 89 6.45 -9.65 0.70
C PRO A 89 7.25 -10.41 -0.38
N HIS A 90 7.92 -9.71 -1.31
CA HIS A 90 8.59 -10.30 -2.46
C HIS A 90 10.11 -10.25 -2.38
N GLN A 91 10.68 -9.89 -1.23
CA GLN A 91 12.13 -9.87 -1.07
C GLN A 91 12.70 -11.30 -1.18
N GLU A 92 13.46 -11.57 -2.23
CA GLU A 92 14.20 -12.81 -2.39
C GLU A 92 15.29 -12.89 -1.30
N LYS A 93 14.98 -13.63 -0.23
CA LYS A 93 15.84 -14.15 0.84
C LYS A 93 15.93 -13.34 2.15
N LYS A 94 15.57 -14.05 3.22
CA LYS A 94 15.82 -13.84 4.66
C LYS A 94 14.84 -12.94 5.43
N MET A 95 13.61 -13.42 5.62
CA MET A 95 13.08 -13.48 6.99
C MET A 95 12.00 -14.57 7.08
N GLN A 96 11.92 -15.24 8.22
CA GLN A 96 10.86 -16.20 8.51
C GLN A 96 9.53 -15.45 8.67
N HIS A 97 8.75 -15.32 7.59
CA HIS A 97 7.40 -14.76 7.69
C HIS A 97 6.46 -15.80 8.34
N PHE A 98 5.91 -15.47 9.51
CA PHE A 98 4.72 -16.13 10.04
C PHE A 98 3.49 -15.60 9.29
N GLY A 99 3.15 -16.23 8.18
CA GLY A 99 1.91 -15.99 7.44
C GLY A 99 1.34 -17.31 6.93
N ILE A 100 0.00 -17.42 6.83
CA ILE A 100 -0.63 -18.60 6.24
C ILE A 100 -0.30 -18.64 4.75
N HIS A 101 0.67 -19.47 4.36
CA HIS A 101 0.99 -19.78 2.98
C HIS A 101 -0.10 -20.70 2.40
N ILE A 102 -1.02 -20.13 1.62
CA ILE A 102 -1.90 -20.92 0.75
C ILE A 102 -1.08 -21.30 -0.48
N ARG A 103 -0.59 -22.54 -0.52
CA ARG A 103 0.12 -23.09 -1.69
C ARG A 103 -0.85 -23.21 -2.86
N ARG A 104 -0.48 -22.71 -4.04
CA ARG A 104 -1.17 -23.08 -5.29
C ARG A 104 -0.94 -24.57 -5.55
N PRO A 105 -1.97 -25.34 -5.95
CA PRO A 105 -1.74 -26.68 -6.47
C PRO A 105 -0.89 -26.55 -7.75
N ASP A 106 0.11 -27.41 -7.85
CA ASP A 106 0.99 -27.56 -9.01
C ASP A 106 0.12 -27.91 -10.23
N GLU A 107 0.27 -27.18 -11.33
CA GLU A 107 -0.32 -27.58 -12.62
C GLU A 107 0.58 -28.68 -13.21
N GLU A 108 0.09 -29.92 -13.19
CA GLU A 108 0.65 -31.10 -13.89
C GLU A 108 0.54 -30.98 -15.42
#